data_AF-A0A1I6FS58-F1
#
_entry.id   AF-A0A1I6FS58-F1
#
_cell.length_a   1.000
_cell.length_b   1.000
_cell.length_c   1.000
_cell.angle_alpha   90.00
_cell.angle_beta   90.00
_cell.angle_gamma   90.00
#
_symmetry.space_group_name_H-M   'P 1'
#
loop_
_entity.id
_entity.type
_entity.pdbx_description
1 polymer ?
#
loop_
_entity_poly.entity_id
_entity_poly.type
_entity_poly.pdbx_seq_one_letter_code
_entity_poly.pdbx_strand_id
1 'polypeptide(L)'
;MTLMTFAAYEQQLKWVAFVLGVASTICVVQGYHLGAMLFSLPFCLIWMYCAWLRREPQLKYINMLFTALYIYGIGRYFWIAG
;
A
#
# COMPACT_ATOMS: atom_id res chain seq x y z
N MET A 1 -8.18 -19.66 -22.16
CA MET A 1 -9.00 -18.49 -21.78
C MET A 1 -8.96 -18.26 -20.27
N THR A 2 -7.78 -18.07 -19.69
CA THR A 2 -7.57 -17.95 -18.23
C THR A 2 -6.76 -16.71 -17.87
N LEU A 3 -5.93 -16.20 -18.78
CA LEU A 3 -5.15 -14.97 -18.59
C LEU A 3 -6.01 -13.70 -18.51
N MET A 4 -7.12 -13.64 -19.25
CA MET A 4 -7.98 -12.44 -19.26
C MET A 4 -8.77 -12.26 -17.95
N THR A 5 -9.08 -13.36 -17.24
CA THR A 5 -9.86 -13.31 -16.00
C THR A 5 -9.06 -12.73 -14.84
N PHE A 6 -7.77 -13.06 -14.72
CA PHE A 6 -6.88 -12.47 -13.71
C PHE A 6 -6.53 -11.00 -14.01
N ALA A 7 -6.45 -10.63 -15.29
CA ALA A 7 -6.17 -9.24 -15.69
C ALA A 7 -7.26 -8.26 -15.23
N ALA A 8 -8.54 -8.67 -15.22
CA ALA A 8 -9.63 -7.84 -14.74
C ALA A 8 -9.53 -7.54 -13.24
N TYR A 9 -9.19 -8.55 -12.42
CA TYR A 9 -8.99 -8.38 -10.98
C TYR A 9 -7.73 -7.58 -10.66
N GLU A 10 -6.67 -7.70 -11.46
CA GLU A 10 -5.46 -6.89 -11.31
C GLU A 10 -5.75 -5.39 -11.50
N GLN A 11 -6.56 -5.04 -12.51
CA GLN A 11 -6.95 -3.65 -12.76
C GLN A 11 -7.80 -3.08 -11.62
N GLN A 12 -8.73 -3.88 -11.08
CA GLN A 12 -9.51 -3.48 -9.91
C GLN A 12 -8.62 -3.28 -8.68
N LEU A 13 -7.67 -4.17 -8.42
CA LEU A 13 -6.68 -4.02 -7.34
C LEU A 13 -5.89 -2.71 -7.47
N LYS A 14 -5.45 -2.37 -8.68
CA LYS A 14 -4.74 -1.09 -8.93
C LYS A 14 -5.61 0.12 -8.65
N TRP A 15 -6.89 0.08 -9.01
CA TRP A 15 -7.83 1.16 -8.68
C TRP A 15 -8.06 1.29 -7.17
N VAL A 16 -8.17 0.17 -6.45
CA VAL A 16 -8.23 0.17 -4.98
C VAL A 16 -6.96 0.77 -4.38
N ALA A 17 -5.78 0.35 -4.87
CA ALA A 17 -4.51 0.92 -4.44
C ALA A 17 -4.44 2.43 -4.72
N PHE A 18 -4.90 2.87 -5.89
CA PHE A 18 -4.96 4.29 -6.23
C PHE A 18 -5.82 5.09 -5.23
N VAL A 19 -7.03 4.61 -4.93
CA VAL A 19 -7.92 5.26 -3.95
C VAL A 19 -7.29 5.29 -2.56
N LEU A 20 -6.64 4.19 -2.12
CA LEU A 20 -5.91 4.14 -0.85
C LEU A 20 -4.73 5.13 -0.81
N GLY A 21 -4.01 5.29 -1.92
CA GLY A 21 -2.92 6.27 -2.04
C GLY A 21 -3.42 7.72 -1.95
N VAL A 22 -4.55 8.02 -2.60
CA VAL A 22 -5.22 9.32 -2.48
C VAL A 22 -5.69 9.57 -1.05
N ALA A 23 -6.37 8.61 -0.43
CA ALA A 23 -6.83 8.70 0.96
C ALA A 23 -5.66 8.91 1.95
N SER A 24 -4.55 8.20 1.74
CA SER A 24 -3.32 8.38 2.52
C SER A 24 -2.77 9.80 2.36
N THR A 25 -2.69 10.31 1.13
CA THR A 25 -2.19 11.67 0.85
C THR A 25 -3.08 12.72 1.50
N ILE A 26 -4.40 12.56 1.45
CA ILE A 26 -5.35 13.42 2.17
C ILE A 26 -5.06 13.40 3.67
N CYS A 27 -4.83 12.22 4.27
CA CYS A 27 -4.48 12.12 5.68
C CYS A 27 -3.18 12.85 6.01
N VAL A 28 -2.16 12.75 5.16
CA VAL A 28 -0.89 13.47 5.32
C VAL A 28 -1.11 14.99 5.31
N VAL A 29 -1.84 15.51 4.31
CA VAL A 29 -2.13 16.95 4.18
C VAL A 29 -2.94 17.47 5.37
N GLN A 30 -3.87 16.67 5.88
CA GLN A 30 -4.71 17.02 7.03
C GLN A 30 -4.01 16.82 8.39
N GLY A 31 -2.79 16.30 8.43
CA GLY A 31 -2.03 16.03 9.67
C GLY A 31 -2.41 14.74 10.40
N TYR A 32 -3.25 13.88 9.82
CA TYR A 32 -3.64 12.60 10.40
C TYR A 32 -2.56 11.53 10.15
N HIS A 33 -1.48 11.55 10.93
CA HIS A 33 -0.33 10.66 10.77
C HIS A 33 -0.70 9.16 10.87
N LEU A 34 -1.53 8.76 11.84
CA LEU A 34 -1.96 7.36 11.97
C LEU A 34 -2.80 6.93 10.77
N GLY A 35 -3.76 7.75 10.35
CA GLY A 35 -4.61 7.48 9.19
C GLY A 35 -3.77 7.31 7.92
N ALA A 36 -2.78 8.19 7.71
CA ALA A 36 -1.85 8.08 6.59
C ALA A 36 -1.12 6.73 6.58
N MET A 37 -0.59 6.28 7.73
CA MET A 37 0.10 4.99 7.82
C MET A 37 -0.85 3.80 7.58
N LEU A 38 -2.08 3.87 8.11
CA LEU A 38 -3.08 2.82 7.95
C LEU A 38 -3.60 2.68 6.52
N PHE A 39 -3.70 3.78 5.74
CA PHE A 39 -4.05 3.73 4.33
C PHE A 39 -2.86 3.35 3.44
N SER A 40 -1.66 3.80 3.79
CA SER A 40 -0.45 3.48 3.02
C SER A 40 -0.03 2.02 3.12
N LEU A 41 -0.29 1.34 4.24
CA LEU A 41 0.06 -0.06 4.42
C LEU A 41 -0.65 -1.01 3.43
N PRO A 42 -1.99 -1.02 3.31
CA PRO A 42 -2.68 -1.85 2.32
C PRO A 42 -2.37 -1.39 0.89
N PHE A 43 -2.17 -0.08 0.65
CA PHE A 43 -1.69 0.44 -0.62
C PHE A 43 -0.35 -0.20 -1.05
N CYS A 44 0.64 -0.21 -0.17
CA CYS A 44 1.95 -0.79 -0.46
C CYS A 44 1.88 -2.31 -0.67
N LEU A 45 1.07 -3.02 0.12
CA LEU A 45 0.89 -4.47 -0.05
C LEU A 45 0.29 -4.82 -1.42
N ILE A 46 -0.70 -4.07 -1.88
CA ILE A 46 -1.31 -4.28 -3.21
C ILE A 46 -0.28 -4.03 -4.32
N TRP A 47 0.48 -2.94 -4.25
CA TRP A 47 1.51 -2.65 -5.26
C TRP A 47 2.67 -3.65 -5.23
N MET A 48 3.07 -4.13 -4.05
CA MET A 48 4.06 -5.20 -3.92
C MET A 48 3.58 -6.48 -4.62
N TYR A 49 2.30 -6.84 -4.46
CA TYR A 49 1.70 -7.99 -5.15
C TYR A 49 1.66 -7.79 -6.68
N CYS A 50 1.21 -6.62 -7.16
CA CYS A 50 1.19 -6.31 -8.59
C CYS A 50 2.61 -6.32 -9.19
N ALA A 51 3.59 -5.76 -8.49
CA ALA A 51 5.00 -5.75 -8.90
C ALA A 51 5.59 -7.17 -8.97
N TRP A 52 5.19 -8.04 -8.04
CA TRP A 52 5.57 -9.45 -8.08
C TRP A 52 5.01 -10.14 -9.33
N LEU A 53 3.73 -9.91 -9.64
CA LEU A 53 3.05 -10.51 -10.79
C LEU A 53 3.65 -10.07 -12.13
N ARG A 54 4.04 -8.80 -12.25
CA ARG A 54 4.66 -8.23 -13.47
C ARG A 54 6.19 -8.33 -13.53
N ARG A 55 6.82 -8.93 -12.52
CA ARG A 55 8.29 -8.99 -12.34
C ARG A 55 8.98 -7.62 -12.41
N GLU A 56 8.44 -6.64 -11.71
CA GLU A 56 9.04 -5.31 -11.57
C GLU A 56 9.84 -5.22 -10.26
N PRO A 57 11.18 -5.46 -10.27
CA PRO A 57 11.95 -5.62 -9.03
C PRO A 57 12.02 -4.34 -8.20
N GLN A 58 12.17 -3.18 -8.84
CA GLN A 58 12.23 -1.89 -8.13
C GLN A 58 10.94 -1.60 -7.36
N LEU A 59 9.78 -1.76 -8.03
CA LEU A 59 8.47 -1.53 -7.45
C LEU A 59 8.16 -2.53 -6.32
N LYS A 60 8.65 -3.76 -6.42
CA LYS A 60 8.55 -4.76 -5.35
C LYS A 60 9.36 -4.35 -4.12
N TYR A 61 10.65 -4.06 -4.27
CA TYR A 61 11.52 -3.79 -3.13
C TYR A 61 11.18 -2.48 -2.41
N ILE A 62 10.78 -1.43 -3.16
CA ILE A 62 10.37 -0.17 -2.53
C ILE A 62 9.08 -0.34 -1.71
N ASN A 63 8.09 -1.07 -2.23
CA ASN A 63 6.86 -1.32 -1.48
C ASN A 63 7.08 -2.27 -0.28
N MET A 64 8.03 -3.19 -0.39
CA MET A 64 8.45 -4.03 0.74
C MET A 64 9.09 -3.18 1.86
N LEU A 65 9.99 -2.27 1.49
CA LEU A 65 10.61 -1.32 2.43
C LEU A 65 9.55 -0.42 3.09
N PHE A 66 8.66 0.17 2.29
CA PHE A 66 7.58 1.02 2.80
C PHE A 66 6.66 0.25 3.74
N THR A 67 6.29 -0.98 3.39
CA THR A 67 5.49 -1.85 4.27
C THR A 67 6.16 -2.03 5.63
N ALA A 68 7.46 -2.34 5.66
CA ALA A 68 8.22 -2.49 6.90
C ALA A 68 8.24 -1.19 7.73
N LEU A 69 8.44 -0.04 7.09
CA LEU A 69 8.44 1.27 7.75
C LEU A 69 7.05 1.63 8.30
N TYR A 70 5.97 1.33 7.58
CA TYR A 70 4.61 1.57 8.05
C TYR A 70 4.25 0.67 9.23
N ILE A 71 4.62 -0.62 9.19
CA ILE A 71 4.44 -1.53 10.33
C ILE A 71 5.19 -1.00 11.56
N TYR A 72 6.46 -0.60 11.38
CA TYR A 72 7.24 0.02 12.45
C TYR A 72 6.58 1.30 12.99
N GLY A 73 6.14 2.20 12.11
CA GLY A 73 5.50 3.47 12.48
C GLY A 73 4.19 3.27 13.24
N ILE A 74 3.35 2.33 12.80
CA ILE A 74 2.11 1.94 13.48
C ILE A 74 2.41 1.32 14.85
N GLY A 75 3.34 0.35 14.90
CA GLY A 75 3.74 -0.29 16.16
C GLY A 75 4.29 0.72 17.17
N ARG A 76 5.15 1.65 16.71
CA ARG A 76 5.67 2.75 17.52
C ARG A 76 4.55 3.69 18.00
N TYR A 77 3.60 4.03 17.15
CA TYR A 77 2.46 4.88 17.52
C TYR A 77 1.68 4.25 18.67
N PHE A 78 1.33 2.97 18.57
CA PHE A 78 0.62 2.26 19.65
C PHE A 78 1.47 2.05 20.90
N TRP A 79 2.79 1.87 20.76
CA TRP A 79 3.70 1.73 21.90
C TRP A 79 3.86 3.03 22.70
N ILE A 80 3.85 4.19 22.03
CA ILE A 80 3.98 5.51 22.69
C ILE A 80 2.62 6.04 23.16
N ALA A 81 1.54 5.70 22.47
CA ALA A 81 0.18 6.12 22.82
C ALA A 81 -0.53 5.21 23.85
N GLY A 82 0.05 4.06 24.17
CA GLY A 82 -0.36 3.18 25.27
C GLY A 82 0.37 3.52 26.56
#